data_AF-A0A967P9R3-F1
#
_entry.id   AF-A0A967P9R3-F1
#
_cell.length_a   1.000
_cell.length_b   1.000
_cell.length_c   1.000
_cell.angle_alpha   90.00
_cell.angle_beta   90.00
_cell.angle_gamma   90.00
#
_symmetry.space_group_name_H-M   'P 1'
#
loop_
_entity.id
_entity.type
_entity.pdbx_description
1 polymer ?
#
loop_
_entity_poly.entity_id
_entity_poly.type
_entity_poly.pdbx_seq_one_letter_code
_entity_poly.pdbx_strand_id
1 'polypeptide(L)'
;MNKTKTVFIVTFLVIIAFMLILSFYFTRAKNKKLIYLYGLGQPISRSINEEPPNAAIEIRFTKDDSKIITLLNNGKVELWDLSNKTKELISKTNKVFSYCADKNILVTSENNNIYLTDIISGNKRSLTRGKYQLASVDKNCEHLALIGDGNEVYVWNLKSNLLKSKLRTTLPARNGIAISPDGTKVAAAEGIYHEDKRRHETLIEVWDVASGNKGPVLTYDKRNSRLIVGVWNILFSSDSSKLLFDTQSSAESGIMLIDIQGSTVFEKSGFKSYWMRAADFNIDKNYLATGDEERNLVVWDLGSKEIGFYNKLPEVVESVSFSTSGSIIAAGIADSTIQVFRAEK
;
A
#
# COMPACT_ATOMS: atom_id res chain seq x y z
N MET A 1 56.30 -17.43 2.21
CA MET A 1 55.40 -17.71 1.06
C MET A 1 54.08 -18.43 1.42
N ASN A 2 53.62 -18.45 2.70
CA ASN A 2 52.44 -19.25 3.10
C ASN A 2 51.21 -18.49 3.65
N LYS A 3 51.31 -17.18 3.96
CA LYS A 3 50.15 -16.42 4.46
C LYS A 3 49.15 -16.04 3.35
N THR A 4 49.63 -15.71 2.16
CA THR A 4 48.79 -15.27 1.04
C THR A 4 47.92 -16.39 0.46
N LYS A 5 48.43 -17.62 0.40
CA LYS A 5 47.64 -18.79 -0.05
C LYS A 5 46.53 -19.17 0.92
N THR A 6 46.77 -19.04 2.22
CA THR A 6 45.79 -19.39 3.26
C THR A 6 44.60 -18.41 3.27
N VAL A 7 44.87 -17.11 3.10
CA VAL A 7 43.80 -16.10 2.97
C VAL A 7 42.97 -16.34 1.72
N PHE A 8 43.60 -16.64 0.58
CA PHE A 8 42.88 -16.92 -0.67
C PHE A 8 41.97 -18.15 -0.57
N ILE A 9 42.42 -19.21 0.11
CA ILE A 9 41.64 -20.44 0.30
C ILE A 9 40.44 -20.20 1.23
N VAL A 10 40.62 -19.42 2.31
CA VAL A 10 39.53 -19.08 3.24
C VAL A 10 38.50 -18.18 2.55
N THR A 11 38.91 -17.16 1.80
CA THR A 11 37.98 -16.30 1.04
C THR A 11 37.23 -17.08 -0.02
N PHE A 12 37.90 -18.00 -0.72
CA PHE A 12 37.28 -18.84 -1.75
C PHE A 12 36.26 -19.83 -1.14
N LEU A 13 36.57 -20.43 0.01
CA LEU A 13 35.65 -21.31 0.74
C LEU A 13 34.44 -20.55 1.29
N VAL A 14 34.60 -19.31 1.75
CA VAL A 14 33.48 -18.46 2.19
C VAL A 14 32.58 -18.09 1.00
N ILE A 15 33.14 -17.78 -0.17
CA ILE A 15 32.35 -17.51 -1.39
C ILE A 15 31.59 -18.75 -1.85
N ILE A 16 32.21 -19.93 -1.81
CA ILE A 16 31.55 -21.20 -2.16
C ILE A 16 30.46 -21.54 -1.14
N ALA A 17 30.71 -21.37 0.16
CA ALA A 17 29.70 -21.57 1.19
C ALA A 17 28.53 -20.57 1.03
N PHE A 18 28.80 -19.32 0.67
CA PHE A 18 27.78 -18.30 0.42
C PHE A 18 26.97 -18.60 -0.85
N MET A 19 27.62 -19.04 -1.93
CA MET A 19 26.94 -19.51 -3.14
C MET A 19 26.12 -20.78 -2.90
N LEU A 20 26.61 -21.70 -2.06
CA LEU A 20 25.88 -22.90 -1.68
C LEU A 20 24.68 -22.56 -0.79
N ILE A 21 24.80 -21.59 0.13
CA ILE A 21 23.68 -21.10 0.96
C ILE A 21 22.63 -20.41 0.07
N LEU A 22 23.03 -19.55 -0.88
CA LEU A 22 22.11 -18.99 -1.87
C LEU A 22 21.44 -20.10 -2.71
N SER A 23 22.20 -21.09 -3.17
CA SER A 23 21.65 -22.23 -3.93
C SER A 23 20.71 -23.10 -3.09
N PHE A 24 20.93 -23.22 -1.78
CA PHE A 24 20.06 -23.95 -0.85
C PHE A 24 18.75 -23.20 -0.56
N TYR A 25 18.78 -21.87 -0.49
CA TYR A 25 17.56 -21.05 -0.45
C TYR A 25 16.75 -21.16 -1.75
N PHE A 26 17.42 -21.25 -2.90
CA PHE A 26 16.76 -21.46 -4.20
C PHE A 26 16.19 -22.87 -4.38
N THR A 27 16.81 -23.91 -3.81
CA THR A 27 16.41 -25.31 -4.07
C THR A 27 15.32 -25.85 -3.15
N ARG A 28 14.98 -25.15 -2.05
CA ARG A 28 13.83 -25.52 -1.19
C ARG A 28 12.52 -24.76 -1.49
N ALA A 29 12.56 -23.82 -2.43
CA ALA A 29 11.38 -23.18 -3.03
C ALA A 29 10.90 -23.95 -4.28
N LYS A 30 10.68 -25.27 -4.17
CA LYS A 30 10.06 -26.04 -5.25
C LYS A 30 8.59 -25.62 -5.38
N ASN A 31 8.32 -24.71 -6.33
CA ASN A 31 7.03 -24.18 -6.82
C ASN A 31 6.55 -22.79 -6.36
N LYS A 32 7.42 -21.84 -5.98
CA LYS A 32 7.01 -20.42 -5.84
C LYS A 32 8.01 -19.51 -6.52
N LYS A 33 7.69 -19.06 -7.74
CA LYS A 33 8.61 -18.30 -8.61
C LYS A 33 8.57 -16.80 -8.28
N LEU A 34 9.44 -16.38 -7.38
CA LEU A 34 9.94 -15.00 -7.33
C LEU A 34 10.42 -14.61 -8.74
N ILE A 35 9.88 -13.52 -9.30
CA ILE A 35 10.25 -13.05 -10.65
C ILE A 35 11.43 -12.10 -10.56
N TYR A 36 11.38 -11.12 -9.64
CA TYR A 36 12.43 -10.13 -9.45
C TYR A 36 12.62 -9.77 -7.97
N LEU A 37 13.87 -9.52 -7.58
CA LEU A 37 14.27 -8.97 -6.28
C LEU A 37 15.00 -7.66 -6.55
N TYR A 38 14.45 -6.55 -6.07
CA TYR A 38 15.10 -5.23 -6.07
C TYR A 38 15.60 -4.94 -4.65
N GLY A 39 16.88 -4.59 -4.51
CA GLY A 39 17.46 -4.26 -3.20
C GLY A 39 18.90 -4.72 -2.99
N LEU A 40 19.82 -4.48 -3.93
CA LEU A 40 21.25 -4.64 -3.67
C LEU A 40 22.03 -3.43 -4.16
N GLY A 41 22.03 -2.39 -3.34
CA GLY A 41 22.96 -1.26 -3.42
C GLY A 41 23.81 -1.07 -2.17
N GLN A 42 23.53 -1.81 -1.09
CA GLN A 42 24.41 -1.87 0.07
C GLN A 42 24.70 -3.33 0.42
N PRO A 43 25.96 -3.71 0.66
CA PRO A 43 26.23 -4.99 1.30
C PRO A 43 25.46 -5.01 2.62
N ILE A 44 24.93 -6.17 3.01
CA ILE A 44 24.46 -6.41 4.38
C ILE A 44 25.71 -6.46 5.26
N SER A 45 26.35 -5.31 5.43
CA SER A 45 27.33 -5.05 6.44
C SER A 45 26.54 -4.94 7.74
N ARG A 46 26.66 -5.92 8.63
CA ARG A 46 26.26 -5.76 10.04
C ARG A 46 27.26 -4.83 10.74
N SER A 47 27.52 -3.64 10.19
CA SER A 47 28.15 -2.54 10.91
C SER A 47 27.05 -1.89 11.76
N ILE A 48 27.26 -1.85 13.06
CA ILE A 48 26.30 -1.38 14.08
C ILE A 48 26.01 0.15 13.96
N ASN A 49 26.59 0.83 12.97
CA ASN A 49 26.58 2.30 12.83
C ASN A 49 26.00 2.81 11.49
N GLU A 50 25.33 1.98 10.68
CA GLU A 50 24.60 2.45 9.49
C GLU A 50 23.09 2.54 9.81
N GLU A 51 22.44 3.65 9.43
CA GLU A 51 20.98 3.76 9.52
C GLU A 51 20.34 2.58 8.78
N PRO A 52 19.34 1.90 9.36
CA PRO A 52 18.70 0.77 8.70
C PRO A 52 18.15 1.22 7.34
N PRO A 53 18.22 0.37 6.31
CA PRO A 53 17.71 0.72 4.99
C PRO A 53 16.20 0.99 5.06
N ASN A 54 15.68 1.75 4.09
CA ASN A 54 14.33 2.32 4.13
C ASN A 54 13.34 1.47 3.35
N ALA A 55 12.30 0.96 4.03
CA ALA A 55 11.27 0.10 3.44
C ALA A 55 10.26 0.88 2.60
N ALA A 56 9.75 0.25 1.53
CA ALA A 56 8.67 0.80 0.73
C ALA A 56 7.33 0.60 1.44
N ILE A 57 6.75 1.70 1.93
CA ILE A 57 5.48 1.74 2.66
C ILE A 57 4.28 1.98 1.74
N GLU A 58 4.52 2.46 0.51
CA GLU A 58 3.54 2.45 -0.58
C GLU A 58 4.24 2.06 -1.88
N ILE A 59 3.58 1.26 -2.71
CA ILE A 59 4.04 0.90 -4.05
C ILE A 59 2.89 1.07 -5.03
N ARG A 60 3.15 1.64 -6.20
CA ARG A 60 2.18 1.70 -7.31
C ARG A 60 2.88 1.42 -8.63
N PHE A 61 2.25 0.63 -9.49
CA PHE A 61 2.73 0.39 -10.85
C PHE A 61 2.37 1.55 -11.80
N THR A 62 3.22 1.77 -12.81
CA THR A 62 2.83 2.55 -13.98
C THR A 62 1.84 1.76 -14.85
N LYS A 63 1.08 2.45 -15.69
CA LYS A 63 -0.01 1.85 -16.50
C LYS A 63 0.48 0.74 -17.44
N ASP A 64 1.71 0.86 -17.91
CA ASP A 64 2.37 -0.09 -18.81
C ASP A 64 3.10 -1.23 -18.07
N ASP A 65 3.02 -1.26 -16.74
CA ASP A 65 3.71 -2.20 -15.84
C ASP A 65 5.24 -2.22 -15.98
N SER A 66 5.84 -1.21 -16.64
CA SER A 66 7.29 -1.16 -16.86
C SER A 66 8.05 -0.60 -15.66
N LYS A 67 7.38 0.20 -14.82
CA LYS A 67 7.98 0.86 -13.65
C LYS A 67 7.09 0.73 -12.41
N ILE A 68 7.72 0.92 -11.26
CA ILE A 68 7.03 1.09 -9.98
C ILE A 68 7.45 2.40 -9.33
N ILE A 69 6.52 3.05 -8.65
CA ILE A 69 6.75 4.22 -7.82
C ILE A 69 6.62 3.77 -6.37
N THR A 70 7.61 4.11 -5.55
CA THR A 70 7.63 3.74 -4.14
C THR A 70 7.71 4.96 -3.24
N LEU A 71 6.87 5.03 -2.21
CA LEU A 71 7.12 5.87 -1.04
C LEU A 71 7.90 5.05 -0.02
N LEU A 72 9.07 5.54 0.37
CA LEU A 72 9.85 4.94 1.43
C LEU A 72 9.48 5.56 2.79
N ASN A 73 9.71 4.84 3.88
CA ASN A 73 9.45 5.30 5.25
C ASN A 73 10.19 6.61 5.65
N ASN A 74 11.32 6.94 5.01
CA ASN A 74 12.00 8.24 5.17
C ASN A 74 11.42 9.38 4.30
N GLY A 75 10.31 9.12 3.61
CA GLY A 75 9.62 10.10 2.77
C GLY A 75 10.21 10.27 1.37
N LYS A 76 11.24 9.53 0.97
CA LYS A 76 11.70 9.53 -0.43
C LYS A 76 10.65 8.88 -1.32
N VAL A 77 10.41 9.49 -2.49
CA VAL A 77 9.62 8.89 -3.56
C VAL A 77 10.55 8.51 -4.69
N GLU A 78 10.68 7.22 -4.95
CA GLU A 78 11.58 6.67 -5.96
C GLU A 78 10.79 6.05 -7.12
N LEU A 79 11.27 6.26 -8.34
CA LEU A 79 10.78 5.58 -9.55
C LEU A 79 11.79 4.48 -9.91
N TRP A 80 11.32 3.26 -10.05
CA TRP A 80 12.14 2.09 -10.37
C TRP A 80 11.73 1.55 -11.73
N ASP A 81 12.71 1.35 -12.60
CA ASP A 81 12.50 0.71 -13.90
C ASP A 81 12.77 -0.79 -13.78
N LEU A 82 11.74 -1.59 -14.09
CA LEU A 82 11.79 -3.04 -13.88
C LEU A 82 12.60 -3.77 -14.96
N SER A 83 12.79 -3.14 -16.12
CA SER A 83 13.49 -3.76 -17.24
C SER A 83 15.01 -3.70 -17.06
N ASN A 84 15.52 -2.55 -16.65
CA ASN A 84 16.96 -2.28 -16.51
C ASN A 84 17.44 -2.26 -15.04
N LYS A 85 16.51 -2.41 -14.08
CA LYS A 85 16.77 -2.45 -12.63
C LYS A 85 17.46 -1.21 -12.09
N THR A 86 17.09 -0.06 -12.62
CA THR A 86 17.55 1.24 -12.14
C THR A 86 16.48 1.92 -11.30
N LYS A 87 16.90 2.91 -10.53
CA LYS A 87 16.00 3.75 -9.76
C LYS A 87 16.49 5.18 -9.74
N GLU A 88 15.55 6.11 -9.57
CA GLU A 88 15.83 7.51 -9.39
C GLU A 88 14.89 8.14 -8.35
N LEU A 89 15.36 9.17 -7.67
CA LEU A 89 14.56 9.94 -6.72
C LEU A 89 13.75 10.99 -7.48
N ILE A 90 12.43 10.89 -7.46
CA ILE A 90 11.53 11.78 -8.21
C ILE A 90 10.81 12.81 -7.33
N SER A 91 10.66 12.55 -6.04
CA SER A 91 10.05 13.49 -5.09
C SER A 91 10.43 13.16 -3.63
N LYS A 92 10.01 14.03 -2.70
CA LYS A 92 10.03 13.77 -1.26
C LYS A 92 8.72 14.23 -0.64
N THR A 93 8.16 13.42 0.25
CA THR A 93 6.95 13.75 1.00
C THR A 93 6.89 13.02 2.33
N ASN A 94 6.29 13.63 3.34
CA ASN A 94 6.21 13.03 4.68
C ASN A 94 4.81 12.51 5.03
N LYS A 95 3.79 12.86 4.24
CA LYS A 95 2.38 12.68 4.63
C LYS A 95 1.55 12.21 3.45
N VAL A 96 1.40 13.09 2.47
CA VAL A 96 0.50 12.86 1.34
C VAL A 96 1.27 12.17 0.23
N PHE A 97 0.80 10.98 -0.13
CA PHE A 97 1.24 10.25 -1.31
C PHE A 97 0.01 9.63 -1.98
N SER A 98 -0.13 9.82 -3.28
CA SER A 98 -1.14 9.14 -4.09
C SER A 98 -0.69 9.18 -5.54
N TYR A 99 -1.03 8.17 -6.33
CA TYR A 99 -0.60 8.09 -7.73
C TYR A 99 -1.72 7.61 -8.64
N CYS A 100 -1.89 8.29 -9.76
CA CYS A 100 -2.81 7.90 -10.81
C CYS A 100 -2.04 7.49 -12.06
N ALA A 101 -2.11 6.20 -12.38
CA ALA A 101 -1.40 5.61 -13.51
C ALA A 101 -1.92 6.08 -14.88
N ASP A 102 -3.20 6.45 -15.01
CA ASP A 102 -3.81 6.78 -16.30
C ASP A 102 -3.18 8.01 -16.98
N LYS A 103 -2.84 9.02 -16.16
CA LYS A 103 -2.21 10.28 -16.59
C LYS A 103 -0.83 10.50 -15.97
N ASN A 104 -0.27 9.48 -15.33
CA ASN A 104 1.03 9.54 -14.63
C ASN A 104 1.13 10.67 -13.60
N ILE A 105 0.03 10.96 -12.89
CA ILE A 105 -0.03 12.06 -11.91
C ILE A 105 0.36 11.53 -10.53
N LEU A 106 1.48 12.01 -10.01
CA LEU A 106 1.91 11.84 -8.63
C LEU A 106 1.42 13.01 -7.77
N VAL A 107 0.76 12.69 -6.66
CA VAL A 107 0.31 13.64 -5.65
C VAL A 107 1.24 13.54 -4.45
N THR A 108 1.89 14.64 -4.08
CA THR A 108 2.80 14.71 -2.92
C THR A 108 2.62 15.98 -2.13
N SER A 109 2.86 15.94 -0.82
CA SER A 109 2.96 17.17 0.00
C SER A 109 4.39 17.62 0.25
N GLU A 110 4.60 18.93 0.17
CA GLU A 110 5.85 19.62 0.52
C GLU A 110 5.51 20.99 1.15
N ASN A 111 5.98 21.23 2.39
CA ASN A 111 5.71 22.47 3.14
C ASN A 111 4.21 22.86 3.23
N ASN A 112 3.35 21.85 3.45
CA ASN A 112 1.87 21.94 3.44
C ASN A 112 1.24 22.27 2.07
N ASN A 113 2.01 22.42 1.00
CA ASN A 113 1.45 22.49 -0.36
C ASN A 113 1.24 21.08 -0.89
N ILE A 114 0.13 20.87 -1.60
CA ILE A 114 -0.16 19.65 -2.33
C ILE A 114 0.20 19.89 -3.79
N TYR A 115 1.16 19.11 -4.29
CA TYR A 115 1.63 19.19 -5.66
C TYR A 115 1.08 18.03 -6.48
N LEU A 116 0.72 18.34 -7.72
CA LEU A 116 0.47 17.39 -8.79
C LEU A 116 1.68 17.42 -9.72
N THR A 117 2.34 16.28 -9.88
CA THR A 117 3.52 16.12 -10.72
C THR A 117 3.23 15.07 -11.78
N ASP A 118 3.30 15.44 -13.05
CA ASP A 118 3.38 14.45 -14.12
C ASP A 118 4.80 13.87 -14.12
N ILE A 119 4.93 12.58 -13.80
CA ILE A 119 6.24 11.94 -13.64
C ILE A 119 6.97 11.70 -14.96
N ILE A 120 6.30 11.81 -16.11
CA ILE A 120 6.92 11.65 -17.44
C ILE A 120 7.47 12.99 -17.91
N SER A 121 6.65 14.04 -17.87
CA SER A 121 7.07 15.37 -18.34
C SER A 121 7.84 16.18 -17.28
N GLY A 122 7.76 15.79 -16.00
CA GLY A 122 8.31 16.55 -14.87
C GLY A 122 7.49 17.79 -14.51
N ASN A 123 6.37 18.04 -15.19
CA ASN A 123 5.52 19.19 -14.93
C ASN A 123 4.91 19.11 -13.53
N LYS A 124 5.38 19.99 -12.64
CA LYS A 124 4.91 20.10 -11.25
C LYS A 124 4.09 21.38 -11.07
N ARG A 125 2.89 21.25 -10.51
CA ARG A 125 2.03 22.39 -10.17
C ARG A 125 1.38 22.21 -8.80
N SER A 126 1.18 23.32 -8.09
CA SER A 126 0.45 23.31 -6.81
C SER A 126 -1.06 23.24 -7.06
N LEU A 127 -1.75 22.38 -6.32
CA LEU A 127 -3.22 22.30 -6.31
C LEU A 127 -3.80 23.16 -5.20
N THR A 128 -3.30 22.98 -3.98
CA THR A 128 -3.83 23.62 -2.77
C THR A 128 -2.80 23.63 -1.65
N ARG A 129 -3.08 24.34 -0.55
CA ARG A 129 -2.25 24.41 0.65
C ARG A 129 -3.08 24.09 1.88
N GLY A 130 -2.60 23.16 2.71
CA GLY A 130 -3.26 22.74 3.94
C GLY A 130 -2.49 21.64 4.66
N LYS A 131 -2.81 21.43 5.94
CA LYS A 131 -2.23 20.35 6.76
C LYS A 131 -2.97 19.03 6.50
N TYR A 132 -2.75 18.47 5.31
CA TYR A 132 -3.30 17.18 4.93
C TYR A 132 -2.35 16.04 5.34
N GLN A 133 -2.94 14.91 5.73
CA GLN A 133 -2.25 13.69 6.12
C GLN A 133 -2.37 12.61 5.04
N LEU A 134 -3.57 12.42 4.48
CA LEU A 134 -3.87 11.34 3.54
C LEU A 134 -4.44 11.88 2.24
N ALA A 135 -4.25 11.12 1.17
CA ALA A 135 -4.77 11.44 -0.15
C ALA A 135 -5.18 10.20 -0.93
N SER A 136 -6.23 10.32 -1.73
CA SER A 136 -6.65 9.29 -2.68
C SER A 136 -7.10 9.93 -3.97
N VAL A 137 -6.44 9.56 -5.08
CA VAL A 137 -6.78 9.99 -6.44
C VAL A 137 -7.61 8.92 -7.14
N ASP A 138 -8.61 9.34 -7.91
CA ASP A 138 -9.46 8.41 -8.65
C ASP A 138 -8.73 7.81 -9.87
N LYS A 139 -9.27 6.71 -10.40
CA LYS A 139 -8.66 5.96 -11.50
C LYS A 139 -8.46 6.81 -12.77
N ASN A 140 -9.32 7.80 -12.98
CA ASN A 140 -9.31 8.67 -14.16
C ASN A 140 -8.46 9.95 -13.95
N CYS A 141 -7.85 10.13 -12.78
CA CYS A 141 -7.12 11.33 -12.38
C CYS A 141 -7.91 12.63 -12.59
N GLU A 142 -9.19 12.61 -12.25
CA GLU A 142 -10.08 13.76 -12.31
C GLU A 142 -10.40 14.31 -10.93
N HIS A 143 -10.36 13.46 -9.90
CA HIS A 143 -10.70 13.83 -8.55
C HIS A 143 -9.64 13.39 -7.55
N LEU A 144 -9.45 14.21 -6.52
CA LEU A 144 -8.55 13.92 -5.41
C LEU A 144 -9.29 14.18 -4.10
N ALA A 145 -9.37 13.16 -3.26
CA ALA A 145 -9.79 13.29 -1.88
C ALA A 145 -8.58 13.56 -0.98
N LEU A 146 -8.69 14.54 -0.09
CA LEU A 146 -7.68 14.94 0.88
C LEU A 146 -8.29 15.02 2.27
N ILE A 147 -7.59 14.52 3.30
CA ILE A 147 -8.00 14.68 4.69
C ILE A 147 -6.79 15.02 5.58
N GLY A 148 -7.01 15.89 6.57
CA GLY A 148 -6.06 16.26 7.61
C GLY A 148 -6.29 15.52 8.93
N ASP A 149 -5.90 16.13 10.06
CA ASP A 149 -6.07 15.54 11.41
C ASP A 149 -7.52 15.65 11.94
N GLY A 150 -8.42 16.28 11.19
CA GLY A 150 -9.81 16.52 11.59
C GLY A 150 -10.81 15.61 10.89
N ASN A 151 -12.07 16.01 10.96
CA ASN A 151 -13.19 15.27 10.37
C ASN A 151 -13.54 15.78 8.96
N GLU A 152 -12.68 16.58 8.34
CA GLU A 152 -13.00 17.25 7.08
C GLU A 152 -12.31 16.58 5.91
N VAL A 153 -13.10 16.07 4.98
CA VAL A 153 -12.63 15.53 3.70
C VAL A 153 -12.86 16.57 2.62
N TYR A 154 -11.83 16.84 1.83
CA TYR A 154 -11.85 17.79 0.72
C TYR A 154 -11.72 17.04 -0.58
N VAL A 155 -12.71 17.15 -1.46
CA VAL A 155 -12.68 16.55 -2.79
C VAL A 155 -12.45 17.63 -3.83
N TRP A 156 -11.33 17.55 -4.54
CA TRP A 156 -10.91 18.49 -5.56
C TRP A 156 -11.16 17.93 -6.94
N ASN A 157 -11.54 18.81 -7.88
CA ASN A 157 -11.45 18.50 -9.30
C ASN A 157 -10.05 18.88 -9.80
N LEU A 158 -9.30 17.91 -10.32
CA LEU A 158 -7.92 18.09 -10.75
C LEU A 158 -7.79 18.85 -12.07
N LYS A 159 -8.83 18.88 -12.92
CA LYS A 159 -8.80 19.63 -14.18
C LYS A 159 -9.00 21.13 -13.94
N SER A 160 -10.02 21.49 -13.17
CA SER A 160 -10.35 22.89 -12.88
C SER A 160 -9.57 23.48 -11.70
N ASN A 161 -8.92 22.64 -10.88
CA ASN A 161 -8.32 23.00 -9.59
C ASN A 161 -9.32 23.62 -8.59
N LEU A 162 -10.61 23.30 -8.74
CA LEU A 162 -11.64 23.79 -7.84
C LEU A 162 -12.03 22.73 -6.83
N LEU A 163 -12.33 23.17 -5.61
CA LEU A 163 -12.94 22.31 -4.60
C LEU A 163 -14.33 21.90 -5.10
N LYS A 164 -14.52 20.60 -5.32
CA LYS A 164 -15.79 20.00 -5.77
C LYS A 164 -16.73 19.77 -4.60
N SER A 165 -16.20 19.27 -3.49
CA SER A 165 -16.99 18.92 -2.32
C SER A 165 -16.18 19.04 -1.03
N LYS A 166 -16.86 19.37 0.06
CA LYS A 166 -16.33 19.31 1.43
C LYS A 166 -17.28 18.43 2.22
N LEU A 167 -16.76 17.34 2.77
CA LEU A 167 -17.51 16.35 3.55
C LEU A 167 -17.07 16.44 5.02
N ARG A 168 -17.94 16.05 5.94
CA ARG A 168 -17.64 16.07 7.38
C ARG A 168 -18.01 14.75 8.04
N THR A 169 -17.00 13.95 8.36
CA THR A 169 -17.14 12.64 8.98
C THR A 169 -17.57 12.72 10.44
N THR A 170 -18.12 11.63 10.98
CA THR A 170 -18.57 11.57 12.38
C THR A 170 -17.40 11.66 13.36
N LEU A 171 -16.33 10.92 13.13
CA LEU A 171 -15.08 10.95 13.89
C LEU A 171 -13.91 11.42 12.99
N PRO A 172 -12.76 11.81 13.56
CA PRO A 172 -11.57 12.08 12.77
C PRO A 172 -11.19 10.87 11.92
N ALA A 173 -10.76 11.10 10.69
CA ALA A 173 -10.16 10.02 9.92
C ALA A 173 -8.89 9.57 10.62
N ARG A 174 -8.71 8.25 10.67
CA ARG A 174 -7.55 7.65 11.29
C ARG A 174 -6.43 7.53 10.26
N ASN A 175 -6.50 6.49 9.44
CA ASN A 175 -5.42 6.10 8.53
C ASN A 175 -5.90 5.77 7.11
N GLY A 176 -7.21 5.77 6.85
CA GLY A 176 -7.75 5.32 5.57
C GLY A 176 -8.63 6.36 4.90
N ILE A 177 -8.32 6.67 3.64
CA ILE A 177 -9.23 7.37 2.73
C ILE A 177 -9.16 6.74 1.34
N ALA A 178 -10.31 6.56 0.70
CA ALA A 178 -10.39 6.08 -0.67
C ALA A 178 -11.41 6.91 -1.44
N ILE A 179 -11.07 7.37 -2.64
CA ILE A 179 -12.05 7.82 -3.62
C ILE A 179 -12.36 6.66 -4.58
N SER A 180 -13.62 6.48 -4.93
CA SER A 180 -14.02 5.41 -5.85
C SER A 180 -13.44 5.64 -7.24
N PRO A 181 -13.17 4.59 -8.03
CA PRO A 181 -12.63 4.72 -9.39
C PRO A 181 -13.42 5.66 -10.32
N ASP A 182 -14.75 5.71 -10.16
CA ASP A 182 -15.63 6.61 -10.90
C ASP A 182 -15.67 8.06 -10.34
N GLY A 183 -14.96 8.35 -9.24
CA GLY A 183 -14.90 9.66 -8.60
C GLY A 183 -16.20 10.11 -7.91
N THR A 184 -17.19 9.22 -7.77
CA THR A 184 -18.52 9.55 -7.24
C THR A 184 -18.63 9.39 -5.73
N LYS A 185 -17.77 8.57 -5.10
CA LYS A 185 -17.82 8.27 -3.67
C LYS A 185 -16.47 8.46 -3.01
N VAL A 186 -16.51 8.82 -1.73
CA VAL A 186 -15.32 8.79 -0.86
C VAL A 186 -15.63 7.98 0.38
N ALA A 187 -14.76 7.03 0.69
CA ALA A 187 -14.80 6.28 1.92
C ALA A 187 -13.72 6.79 2.89
N ALA A 188 -14.08 6.96 4.15
CA ALA A 188 -13.16 7.36 5.21
C ALA A 188 -13.19 6.29 6.31
N ALA A 189 -12.00 5.79 6.69
CA ALA A 189 -11.84 4.95 7.85
C ALA A 189 -11.54 5.83 9.07
N GLU A 190 -12.44 5.76 10.04
CA GLU A 190 -12.51 6.71 11.15
C GLU A 190 -12.24 6.00 12.47
N GLY A 191 -11.65 6.72 13.41
CA GLY A 191 -11.65 6.21 14.77
C GLY A 191 -10.87 7.00 15.79
N ILE A 192 -11.13 6.64 17.05
CA ILE A 192 -10.51 7.21 18.23
C ILE A 192 -10.05 6.07 19.14
N TYR A 193 -8.86 6.19 19.71
CA TYR A 193 -8.39 5.31 20.77
C TYR A 193 -8.65 5.95 22.13
N HIS A 194 -9.37 5.25 22.98
CA HIS A 194 -9.66 5.65 24.35
C HIS A 194 -8.66 4.95 25.28
N GLU A 195 -7.67 5.69 25.80
CA GLU A 195 -6.62 5.14 26.67
C GLU A 195 -7.18 4.56 27.97
N ASP A 196 -8.14 5.27 28.58
CA ASP A 196 -8.82 4.90 29.83
C ASP A 196 -9.56 3.56 29.71
N LYS A 197 -10.21 3.32 28.55
CA LYS A 197 -10.97 2.11 28.25
C LYS A 197 -10.13 1.06 27.52
N ARG A 198 -8.91 1.39 27.11
CA ARG A 198 -8.02 0.60 26.24
C ARG A 198 -8.77 0.03 25.03
N ARG A 199 -9.52 0.89 24.34
CA ARG A 199 -10.49 0.49 23.32
C ARG A 199 -10.48 1.43 22.13
N HIS A 200 -10.62 0.85 20.94
CA HIS A 200 -10.85 1.61 19.72
C HIS A 200 -12.35 1.78 19.47
N GLU A 201 -12.73 3.00 19.10
CA GLU A 201 -14.00 3.29 18.43
C GLU A 201 -13.70 3.46 16.96
N THR A 202 -14.16 2.54 16.13
CA THR A 202 -13.96 2.61 14.68
C THR A 202 -15.27 2.48 13.92
N LEU A 203 -15.35 3.21 12.83
CA LEU A 203 -16.40 3.10 11.84
C LEU A 203 -15.82 3.43 10.47
N ILE A 204 -16.59 3.12 9.43
CA ILE A 204 -16.30 3.54 8.07
C ILE A 204 -17.53 4.25 7.54
N GLU A 205 -17.34 5.45 7.00
CA GLU A 205 -18.39 6.17 6.29
C GLU A 205 -18.06 6.27 4.81
N VAL A 206 -19.06 6.04 3.96
CA VAL A 206 -19.00 6.30 2.52
C VAL A 206 -19.93 7.45 2.20
N TRP A 207 -19.40 8.42 1.47
CA TRP A 207 -20.06 9.67 1.13
C TRP A 207 -20.22 9.78 -0.37
N ASP A 208 -21.38 10.25 -0.82
CA ASP A 208 -21.58 10.64 -2.20
C ASP A 208 -21.01 12.06 -2.43
N VAL A 209 -20.07 12.17 -3.37
CA VAL A 209 -19.33 13.40 -3.64
C VAL A 209 -20.26 14.53 -4.10
N ALA A 210 -21.28 14.21 -4.89
CA ALA A 210 -22.25 15.18 -5.42
C ALA A 210 -23.24 15.67 -4.35
N SER A 211 -23.56 14.82 -3.38
CA SER A 211 -24.47 15.13 -2.28
C SER A 211 -23.82 16.02 -1.21
N GLY A 212 -22.49 16.04 -1.12
CA GLY A 212 -21.75 16.88 -0.18
C GLY A 212 -22.02 16.50 1.28
N ASN A 213 -22.24 17.50 2.15
CA ASN A 213 -22.44 17.31 3.59
C ASN A 213 -23.84 16.80 4.01
N LYS A 214 -24.60 16.18 3.10
CA LYS A 214 -25.97 15.68 3.41
C LYS A 214 -26.00 14.40 4.25
N GLY A 215 -24.84 13.88 4.63
CA GLY A 215 -24.66 12.63 5.38
C GLY A 215 -24.06 11.52 4.51
N PRO A 216 -23.53 10.47 5.15
CA PRO A 216 -22.99 9.33 4.43
C PRO A 216 -24.10 8.50 3.78
N VAL A 217 -23.80 7.93 2.61
CA VAL A 217 -24.67 6.94 1.96
C VAL A 217 -24.54 5.55 2.57
N LEU A 218 -23.46 5.30 3.31
CA LEU A 218 -23.24 4.08 4.09
C LEU A 218 -22.45 4.42 5.36
N THR A 219 -22.90 3.88 6.49
CA THR A 219 -22.14 3.89 7.75
C THR A 219 -21.98 2.47 8.25
N TYR A 220 -20.75 1.96 8.23
CA TYR A 220 -20.39 0.68 8.84
C TYR A 220 -19.88 0.93 10.27
N ASP A 221 -20.82 0.97 11.23
CA ASP A 221 -20.53 1.35 12.61
C ASP A 221 -20.10 0.15 13.47
N LYS A 222 -18.86 0.19 13.96
CA LYS A 222 -18.32 -0.78 14.94
C LYS A 222 -17.82 -0.10 16.22
N ARG A 223 -18.27 1.13 16.49
CA ARG A 223 -17.85 1.90 17.68
C ARG A 223 -18.23 1.26 19.00
N ASN A 224 -19.20 0.33 19.03
CA ASN A 224 -19.58 -0.42 20.23
C ASN A 224 -19.19 -1.91 20.15
N SER A 225 -18.28 -2.26 19.25
CA SER A 225 -17.78 -3.62 19.05
C SER A 225 -16.32 -3.75 19.52
N ARG A 226 -15.87 -5.00 19.70
CA ARG A 226 -14.44 -5.33 19.79
C ARG A 226 -13.76 -5.41 18.42
N LEU A 227 -14.54 -5.50 17.36
CA LEU A 227 -14.05 -5.49 15.98
C LEU A 227 -13.58 -4.08 15.61
N ILE A 228 -12.31 -3.96 15.28
CA ILE A 228 -11.69 -2.75 14.71
C ILE A 228 -11.78 -2.86 13.18
N VAL A 229 -12.11 -1.76 12.51
CA VAL A 229 -12.25 -1.72 11.05
C VAL A 229 -11.43 -0.59 10.43
N GLY A 230 -10.88 -0.82 9.23
CA GLY A 230 -10.21 0.19 8.41
C GLY A 230 -8.98 0.80 9.08
N VAL A 231 -7.98 -0.04 9.39
CA VAL A 231 -6.80 0.40 10.15
C VAL A 231 -5.72 0.94 9.22
N TRP A 232 -5.50 0.28 8.10
CA TRP A 232 -4.46 0.64 7.14
C TRP A 232 -4.98 0.62 5.70
N ASN A 233 -5.98 -0.21 5.44
CA ASN A 233 -6.46 -0.52 4.12
C ASN A 233 -7.92 -0.12 4.00
N ILE A 234 -8.22 0.72 3.01
CA ILE A 234 -9.56 1.00 2.54
C ILE A 234 -9.52 1.20 1.04
N LEU A 235 -10.27 0.40 0.28
CA LEU A 235 -10.17 0.35 -1.18
C LEU A 235 -11.54 0.09 -1.80
N PHE A 236 -11.86 0.82 -2.87
CA PHE A 236 -13.02 0.51 -3.69
C PHE A 236 -12.69 -0.56 -4.74
N SER A 237 -13.67 -1.38 -5.10
CA SER A 237 -13.62 -2.21 -6.31
C SER A 237 -13.63 -1.35 -7.58
N SER A 238 -13.21 -1.94 -8.72
CA SER A 238 -13.18 -1.32 -10.07
C SER A 238 -14.48 -0.66 -10.46
N ASP A 239 -15.55 -1.40 -10.25
CA ASP A 239 -16.91 -1.00 -10.58
C ASP A 239 -17.50 -0.01 -9.56
N SER A 240 -16.72 0.43 -8.56
CA SER A 240 -17.13 1.34 -7.49
C SER A 240 -18.30 0.83 -6.63
N SER A 241 -18.63 -0.47 -6.72
CA SER A 241 -19.80 -1.09 -6.08
C SER A 241 -19.52 -1.76 -4.74
N LYS A 242 -18.25 -1.95 -4.39
CA LYS A 242 -17.81 -2.61 -3.16
C LYS A 242 -16.68 -1.86 -2.49
N LEU A 243 -16.55 -2.08 -1.20
CA LEU A 243 -15.50 -1.50 -0.35
C LEU A 243 -14.81 -2.61 0.42
N LEU A 244 -13.49 -2.68 0.29
CA LEU A 244 -12.63 -3.51 1.12
C LEU A 244 -12.00 -2.69 2.22
N PHE A 245 -11.85 -3.31 3.37
CA PHE A 245 -11.04 -2.82 4.46
C PHE A 245 -10.48 -3.96 5.29
N ASP A 246 -9.36 -3.71 5.96
CA ASP A 246 -8.86 -4.63 6.96
C ASP A 246 -9.67 -4.54 8.26
N THR A 247 -9.64 -5.63 9.02
CA THR A 247 -10.27 -5.72 10.34
C THR A 247 -9.28 -6.28 11.35
N GLN A 248 -9.55 -6.03 12.63
CA GLN A 248 -8.81 -6.65 13.72
C GLN A 248 -9.77 -7.04 14.84
N SER A 249 -9.59 -8.24 15.37
CA SER A 249 -10.33 -8.74 16.52
C SER A 249 -9.47 -9.73 17.29
N SER A 250 -9.44 -9.62 18.62
CA SER A 250 -8.73 -10.58 19.49
C SER A 250 -7.26 -10.81 19.10
N ALA A 251 -6.54 -9.76 18.72
CA ALA A 251 -5.14 -9.84 18.27
C ALA A 251 -4.91 -10.58 16.94
N GLU A 252 -5.98 -10.85 16.19
CA GLU A 252 -5.92 -11.43 14.85
C GLU A 252 -6.48 -10.43 13.83
N SER A 253 -5.79 -10.31 12.71
CA SER A 253 -6.24 -9.50 11.59
C SER A 253 -7.25 -10.25 10.73
N GLY A 254 -7.97 -9.47 9.93
CA GLY A 254 -8.97 -9.92 8.98
C GLY A 254 -9.07 -8.97 7.80
N ILE A 255 -9.82 -9.40 6.81
CA ILE A 255 -10.17 -8.62 5.62
C ILE A 255 -11.67 -8.80 5.39
N MET A 256 -12.35 -7.69 5.11
CA MET A 256 -13.77 -7.67 4.78
C MET A 256 -14.00 -6.91 3.49
N LEU A 257 -14.91 -7.42 2.66
CA LEU A 257 -15.45 -6.78 1.48
C LEU A 257 -16.96 -6.66 1.65
N ILE A 258 -17.48 -5.44 1.55
CA ILE A 258 -18.91 -5.17 1.60
C ILE A 258 -19.37 -4.50 0.30
N ASP A 259 -20.63 -4.65 -0.06
CA ASP A 259 -21.26 -3.78 -1.06
C ASP A 259 -21.55 -2.38 -0.47
N ILE A 260 -21.87 -1.41 -1.32
CA ILE A 260 -22.22 -0.05 -0.85
C ILE A 260 -23.56 -0.01 -0.09
N GLN A 261 -24.34 -1.10 -0.09
CA GLN A 261 -25.52 -1.25 0.75
C GLN A 261 -25.18 -1.77 2.16
N GLY A 262 -23.92 -2.14 2.41
CA GLY A 262 -23.42 -2.62 3.69
C GLY A 262 -23.47 -4.15 3.87
N SER A 263 -23.85 -4.91 2.85
CA SER A 263 -23.89 -6.37 2.92
C SER A 263 -22.48 -6.94 2.76
N THR A 264 -22.11 -7.90 3.61
CA THR A 264 -20.84 -8.62 3.48
C THR A 264 -20.85 -9.50 2.23
N VAL A 265 -19.91 -9.25 1.33
CA VAL A 265 -19.65 -10.04 0.11
C VAL A 265 -18.57 -11.09 0.36
N PHE A 266 -17.54 -10.72 1.11
CA PHE A 266 -16.45 -11.62 1.50
C PHE A 266 -15.92 -11.24 2.88
N GLU A 267 -15.58 -12.25 3.67
CA GLU A 267 -14.91 -12.07 4.96
C GLU A 267 -13.89 -13.18 5.16
N LYS A 268 -12.69 -12.79 5.55
CA LYS A 268 -11.66 -13.72 6.03
C LYS A 268 -11.02 -13.16 7.29
N SER A 269 -11.08 -13.93 8.36
CA SER A 269 -10.50 -13.60 9.66
C SER A 269 -9.60 -14.72 10.16
N GLY A 270 -8.91 -14.48 11.29
CA GLY A 270 -8.01 -15.46 11.91
C GLY A 270 -6.60 -15.47 11.32
N PHE A 271 -6.20 -14.37 10.67
CA PHE A 271 -4.80 -14.19 10.31
C PHE A 271 -4.01 -13.98 11.61
N LYS A 272 -2.99 -14.80 11.84
CA LYS A 272 -2.18 -14.79 13.08
C LYS A 272 -1.41 -13.48 13.30
N SER A 273 -1.35 -12.62 12.29
CA SER A 273 -0.78 -11.29 12.39
C SER A 273 -1.71 -10.34 13.12
N TYR A 274 -1.15 -9.48 13.98
CA TYR A 274 -1.92 -8.47 14.70
C TYR A 274 -2.50 -7.41 13.75
N TRP A 275 -1.69 -6.91 12.81
CA TRP A 275 -2.14 -6.01 11.76
C TRP A 275 -1.98 -6.61 10.37
N MET A 276 -2.93 -6.30 9.49
CA MET A 276 -2.75 -6.43 8.04
C MET A 276 -2.16 -5.12 7.55
N ARG A 277 -0.87 -5.11 7.19
CA ARG A 277 -0.14 -3.90 6.81
C ARG A 277 -0.48 -3.43 5.41
N ALA A 278 -0.78 -4.38 4.53
CA ALA A 278 -0.95 -4.10 3.13
C ALA A 278 -2.07 -4.93 2.49
N ALA A 279 -2.86 -4.29 1.63
CA ALA A 279 -3.80 -4.95 0.76
C ALA A 279 -3.90 -4.20 -0.57
N ASP A 280 -4.11 -4.91 -1.67
CA ASP A 280 -4.43 -4.31 -2.96
C ASP A 280 -5.37 -5.20 -3.79
N PHE A 281 -6.16 -4.58 -4.66
CA PHE A 281 -7.11 -5.25 -5.54
C PHE A 281 -6.58 -5.35 -6.96
N ASN A 282 -6.67 -6.55 -7.51
CA ASN A 282 -6.66 -6.73 -8.95
C ASN A 282 -8.08 -6.60 -9.49
N ILE A 283 -8.30 -5.42 -10.05
CA ILE A 283 -9.59 -4.86 -10.42
C ILE A 283 -10.33 -5.68 -11.50
N ASP A 284 -9.59 -6.31 -12.41
CA ASP A 284 -10.17 -7.01 -13.57
C ASP A 284 -10.33 -8.52 -13.32
N LYS A 285 -9.56 -9.07 -12.37
CA LYS A 285 -9.52 -10.51 -12.10
C LYS A 285 -10.17 -10.92 -10.78
N ASN A 286 -10.72 -9.97 -10.03
CA ASN A 286 -11.33 -10.20 -8.72
C ASN A 286 -10.35 -10.86 -7.73
N TYR A 287 -9.07 -10.48 -7.81
CA TYR A 287 -8.04 -10.94 -6.89
C TYR A 287 -7.74 -9.90 -5.81
N LEU A 288 -7.32 -10.40 -4.66
CA LEU A 288 -6.85 -9.62 -3.53
C LEU A 288 -5.46 -10.12 -3.15
N ALA A 289 -4.50 -9.21 -2.99
CA ALA A 289 -3.21 -9.49 -2.39
C ALA A 289 -3.16 -8.86 -1.00
N THR A 290 -2.62 -9.58 -0.03
CA THR A 290 -2.52 -9.12 1.37
C THR A 290 -1.13 -9.38 1.92
N GLY A 291 -0.56 -8.42 2.65
CA GLY A 291 0.73 -8.49 3.31
C GLY A 291 0.64 -8.23 4.81
N ASP A 292 1.31 -9.04 5.62
CA ASP A 292 1.20 -9.01 7.08
C ASP A 292 2.54 -8.92 7.84
N GLU A 293 2.45 -8.73 9.16
CA GLU A 293 3.60 -8.64 10.09
C GLU A 293 4.28 -9.99 10.33
N GLU A 294 3.59 -11.09 10.00
CA GLU A 294 4.10 -12.46 10.09
C GLU A 294 4.87 -12.88 8.82
N ARG A 295 5.19 -11.92 7.94
CA ARG A 295 6.00 -12.07 6.73
C ARG A 295 5.32 -12.97 5.69
N ASN A 296 4.01 -12.86 5.62
CA ASN A 296 3.20 -13.53 4.63
C ASN A 296 2.70 -12.53 3.58
N LEU A 297 2.79 -12.95 2.32
CA LEU A 297 2.03 -12.39 1.20
C LEU A 297 1.03 -13.45 0.75
N VAL A 298 -0.26 -13.15 0.80
CA VAL A 298 -1.33 -14.06 0.41
C VAL A 298 -2.09 -13.48 -0.76
N VAL A 299 -2.46 -14.32 -1.73
CA VAL A 299 -3.23 -13.95 -2.92
C VAL A 299 -4.50 -14.77 -2.94
N TRP A 300 -5.63 -14.09 -3.05
CA TRP A 300 -6.97 -14.65 -2.99
C TRP A 300 -7.67 -14.47 -4.32
N ASP A 301 -8.40 -15.49 -4.74
CA ASP A 301 -9.55 -15.36 -5.63
C ASP A 301 -10.79 -15.21 -4.76
N LEU A 302 -11.44 -14.04 -4.83
CA LEU A 302 -12.62 -13.71 -4.03
C LEU A 302 -13.82 -14.62 -4.34
N GLY A 303 -13.72 -15.42 -5.41
CA GLY A 303 -14.70 -16.43 -5.77
C GLY A 303 -14.64 -17.74 -4.96
N SER A 304 -13.59 -18.03 -4.15
CA SER A 304 -13.62 -19.05 -3.05
C SER A 304 -12.26 -19.60 -2.57
N LYS A 305 -11.07 -19.10 -2.98
CA LYS A 305 -9.82 -19.74 -2.54
C LYS A 305 -8.58 -18.86 -2.48
N GLU A 306 -7.69 -19.23 -1.58
CA GLU A 306 -6.28 -18.84 -1.65
C GLU A 306 -5.66 -19.43 -2.94
N ILE A 307 -5.12 -18.57 -3.79
CA ILE A 307 -4.48 -18.95 -5.06
C ILE A 307 -2.96 -18.77 -5.01
N GLY A 308 -2.45 -18.01 -4.05
CA GLY A 308 -1.02 -17.83 -3.82
C GLY A 308 -0.74 -17.59 -2.34
N PHE A 309 0.37 -18.15 -1.87
CA PHE A 309 0.82 -17.94 -0.50
C PHE A 309 2.33 -17.93 -0.47
N TYR A 310 2.93 -16.82 -0.09
CA TYR A 310 4.36 -16.63 0.00
C TYR A 310 4.69 -16.35 1.46
N ASN A 311 5.11 -17.39 2.17
CA ASN A 311 5.45 -17.31 3.58
C ASN A 311 6.96 -17.29 3.78
N LYS A 312 7.39 -16.82 4.95
CA LYS A 312 8.81 -16.67 5.29
C LYS A 312 9.53 -15.71 4.34
N LEU A 313 8.85 -14.64 3.94
CA LEU A 313 9.53 -13.48 3.37
C LEU A 313 10.57 -12.97 4.40
N PRO A 314 11.63 -12.27 3.96
CA PRO A 314 12.74 -11.91 4.85
C PRO A 314 12.28 -11.15 6.09
N GLU A 315 11.35 -10.21 5.91
CA GLU A 315 10.76 -9.37 6.95
C GLU A 315 9.29 -9.04 6.63
N VAL A 316 8.67 -8.20 7.47
CA VAL A 316 7.29 -7.70 7.35
C VAL A 316 6.98 -7.23 5.94
N VAL A 317 5.79 -7.54 5.43
CA VAL A 317 5.29 -7.01 4.16
C VAL A 317 4.58 -5.67 4.44
N GLU A 318 5.26 -4.57 4.17
CA GLU A 318 4.79 -3.21 4.48
C GLU A 318 3.81 -2.67 3.44
N SER A 319 3.97 -3.07 2.18
CA SER A 319 3.09 -2.66 1.09
C SER A 319 2.98 -3.74 0.03
N VAL A 320 1.85 -3.76 -0.67
CA VAL A 320 1.63 -4.64 -1.82
C VAL A 320 0.94 -3.84 -2.92
N SER A 321 1.23 -4.16 -4.18
CA SER A 321 0.50 -3.62 -5.31
C SER A 321 0.43 -4.62 -6.44
N PHE A 322 -0.75 -4.76 -7.05
CA PHE A 322 -0.89 -5.42 -8.33
C PHE A 322 -0.41 -4.52 -9.46
N SER A 323 0.21 -5.13 -10.46
CA SER A 323 0.38 -4.51 -11.77
C SER A 323 -0.98 -4.21 -12.41
N THR A 324 -1.03 -3.22 -13.30
CA THR A 324 -2.21 -2.84 -14.08
C THR A 324 -2.76 -4.02 -14.91
N SER A 325 -1.89 -4.83 -15.51
CA SER A 325 -2.28 -6.08 -16.21
C SER A 325 -2.76 -7.18 -15.27
N GLY A 326 -2.51 -7.02 -13.97
CA GLY A 326 -2.84 -8.02 -12.97
C GLY A 326 -2.02 -9.31 -13.07
N SER A 327 -0.88 -9.29 -13.75
CA SER A 327 -0.02 -10.45 -13.98
C SER A 327 1.04 -10.65 -12.89
N ILE A 328 1.44 -9.57 -12.23
CA ILE A 328 2.46 -9.55 -11.19
C ILE A 328 2.02 -8.75 -9.96
N ILE A 329 2.69 -9.00 -8.85
CA ILE A 329 2.52 -8.30 -7.57
C ILE A 329 3.89 -7.80 -7.14
N ALA A 330 4.01 -6.54 -6.77
CA ALA A 330 5.16 -6.02 -6.04
C ALA A 330 4.84 -5.97 -4.54
N ALA A 331 5.79 -6.39 -3.71
CA ALA A 331 5.70 -6.33 -2.26
C ALA A 331 6.91 -5.57 -1.70
N GLY A 332 6.64 -4.52 -0.92
CA GLY A 332 7.66 -3.78 -0.18
C GLY A 332 7.91 -4.48 1.15
N ILE A 333 9.15 -4.89 1.38
CA ILE A 333 9.54 -5.67 2.54
C ILE A 333 10.33 -4.78 3.50
N ALA A 334 10.13 -4.96 4.81
CA ALA A 334 10.82 -4.17 5.83
C ALA A 334 12.36 -4.37 5.84
N ASP A 335 12.87 -5.41 5.18
CA ASP A 335 14.30 -5.59 4.89
C ASP A 335 14.83 -4.64 3.80
N SER A 336 13.98 -3.71 3.34
CA SER A 336 14.23 -2.72 2.29
C SER A 336 14.37 -3.27 0.88
N THR A 337 13.91 -4.50 0.67
CA THR A 337 13.76 -5.05 -0.66
C THR A 337 12.35 -4.80 -1.20
N ILE A 338 12.25 -4.74 -2.52
CA ILE A 338 10.98 -4.86 -3.23
C ILE A 338 11.02 -6.19 -3.98
N GLN A 339 10.07 -7.06 -3.70
CA GLN A 339 9.98 -8.39 -4.31
C GLN A 339 8.80 -8.45 -5.26
N VAL A 340 9.02 -9.00 -6.45
CA VAL A 340 7.99 -9.12 -7.50
C VAL A 340 7.64 -10.58 -7.73
N PHE A 341 6.36 -10.90 -7.64
CA PHE A 341 5.80 -12.25 -7.74
C PHE A 341 4.83 -12.35 -8.92
N ARG A 342 4.57 -13.57 -9.39
CA ARG A 342 3.43 -13.81 -10.29
C ARG A 342 2.14 -13.75 -9.47
N ALA A 343 1.12 -13.11 -10.03
CA ALA A 343 -0.22 -13.08 -9.44
C ALA A 343 -0.96 -14.42 -9.62
N GLU A 344 -0.60 -15.20 -10.64
CA GLU A 344 -1.25 -16.47 -11.00
C GLU A 344 -0.37 -17.69 -10.68
N LYS A 345 -0.99 -18.88 -10.71
CA LYS A 345 -0.38 -20.18 -10.37
C LYS A 345 0.86 -20.56 -11.18
#